data_AF-A0A3S4HGR2-F1
#
_entry.id   AF-A0A3S4HGR2-F1
#
_cell.length_a   1.000
_cell.length_b   1.000
_cell.length_c   1.000
_cell.angle_alpha   90.00
_cell.angle_beta   90.00
_cell.angle_gamma   90.00
#
_symmetry.space_group_name_H-M   'P 1'
#
loop_
_entity.id
_entity.type
_entity.pdbx_description
1 polymer ?
#
loop_
_entity_poly.entity_id
_entity_poly.type
_entity_poly.pdbx_seq_one_letter_code
_entity_poly.pdbx_strand_id
1 'polypeptide(L)' 'MSGEWLLNHNGQLIKRPFHIEASQQKDGYDEMVKVLASAWSQEAAVIADEIKRLP' A
#
# COMPACT_ATOMS: atom_id res chain seq x y z
N MET A 1 -5.82 7.17 -0.95
CA MET A 1 -4.36 7.32 -0.93
C MET A 1 -3.78 6.78 -2.21
N SER A 2 -2.76 7.44 -2.75
CA SER A 2 -2.13 7.04 -4.00
C SER A 2 -0.63 7.27 -3.91
N GLY A 3 0.12 6.53 -4.72
CA GLY A 3 1.56 6.63 -4.74
C GLY A 3 2.16 5.58 -5.66
N GLU A 4 3.46 5.39 -5.50
CA GLU A 4 4.23 4.47 -6.29
C GLU A 4 5.39 3.94 -5.46
N TRP A 5 5.68 2.66 -5.63
CA TRP A 5 6.85 2.04 -5.02
C TRP A 5 7.76 1.43 -6.08
N LEU A 6 9.04 1.37 -5.71
CA LEU A 6 10.12 0.84 -6.51
C LEU A 6 10.84 -0.24 -5.70
N LEU A 7 10.97 -1.42 -6.28
CA LEU A 7 11.73 -2.53 -5.71
C LEU A 7 12.90 -2.84 -6.63
N ASN A 8 14.10 -2.95 -6.06
CA ASN A 8 15.29 -3.40 -6.77
C ASN A 8 15.68 -4.80 -6.26
N HIS A 9 15.65 -5.79 -7.16
CA HIS A 9 16.09 -7.16 -6.89
C HIS A 9 17.11 -7.57 -7.95
N ASN A 10 18.36 -7.84 -7.54
CA ASN A 10 19.43 -8.26 -8.44
C ASN A 10 19.64 -7.36 -9.68
N GLY A 11 19.43 -6.05 -9.53
CA GLY A 11 19.56 -5.08 -10.62
C GLY A 11 18.33 -4.97 -11.53
N GLN A 12 17.29 -5.79 -11.30
CA GLN A 12 15.98 -5.62 -11.91
C GLN A 12 15.14 -4.66 -11.08
N LEU A 13 14.58 -3.65 -11.73
CA LEU A 13 13.68 -2.67 -11.12
C LEU A 13 12.23 -3.03 -11.41
N ILE A 14 11.45 -3.22 -10.36
CA ILE A 14 10.01 -3.41 -10.40
C ILE A 14 9.36 -2.13 -9.88
N LYS A 15 8.52 -1.55 -10.71
CA LYS A 15 7.85 -0.28 -10.45
C LYS A 15 6.34 -0.51 -10.51
N ARG A 16 5.63 -0.18 -9.43
CA ARG A 16 4.18 -0.36 -9.35
C ARG A 16 3.51 0.88 -8.74
N PRO A 17 2.55 1.49 -9.46
CA PRO A 17 1.68 2.48 -8.85
C PRO A 17 0.63 1.78 -8.00
N PHE A 18 0.12 2.48 -6.98
CA PHE A 18 -1.04 2.06 -6.22
C PHE A 18 -2.02 3.22 -6.05
N HIS A 19 -3.30 2.87 -5.97
CA HIS A 19 -4.40 3.78 -5.66
C HIS A 19 -5.42 3.02 -4.83
N ILE A 20 -5.67 3.51 -3.62
CA ILE A 20 -6.62 2.91 -2.67
C ILE A 20 -7.60 3.98 -2.24
N GLU A 21 -8.88 3.74 -2.50
CA GLU A 21 -9.98 4.52 -1.94
C GLU A 21 -10.50 3.82 -0.70
N ALA A 22 -10.61 4.58 0.40
CA ALA A 22 -11.06 4.05 1.67
C ALA A 22 -12.12 5.00 2.22
N SER A 23 -13.34 4.47 2.39
CA SER A 23 -14.47 5.24 2.90
C SER A 23 -14.45 5.24 4.42
N GLN A 24 -14.39 6.43 5.00
CA GLN A 24 -14.53 6.64 6.43
C GLN A 24 -15.99 6.46 6.86
N GLN A 25 -16.26 5.49 7.74
CA GLN A 25 -17.64 5.14 8.14
C GLN A 25 -18.17 6.00 9.29
N LYS A 26 -17.29 6.59 10.09
CA LYS A 26 -17.65 7.46 11.22
C LYS A 26 -16.86 8.76 11.10
N ASP A 27 -17.44 9.87 11.51
CA ASP A 27 -16.74 11.15 11.56
C ASP A 27 -15.60 11.13 12.61
N GLY A 28 -14.66 12.07 12.49
CA GLY A 28 -13.54 12.25 13.42
C GLY A 28 -12.16 12.00 12.79
N TYR A 29 -11.16 12.74 13.27
CA TYR A 29 -9.78 12.60 12.80
C TYR A 29 -9.15 11.27 13.22
N ASP A 30 -9.53 10.72 14.37
CA ASP A 30 -9.10 9.41 14.85
C ASP A 30 -9.56 8.28 13.91
N GLU A 31 -10.84 8.31 13.49
CA GLU A 31 -11.35 7.34 12.51
C GLU A 31 -10.68 7.54 11.15
N MET A 32 -10.44 8.78 10.71
CA MET A 32 -9.72 9.06 9.46
C MET A 32 -8.32 8.43 9.48
N VAL A 33 -7.54 8.67 10.54
CA VAL A 33 -6.19 8.11 10.69
C VAL A 33 -6.22 6.59 10.72
N LYS A 34 -7.21 6.00 11.41
CA LYS A 34 -7.39 4.55 11.45
C LYS A 34 -7.70 3.97 10.06
N VAL A 35 -8.62 4.59 9.31
CA VAL A 35 -8.99 4.18 7.94
C VAL A 35 -7.76 4.23 7.02
N LEU A 36 -6.97 5.31 7.11
CA LEU A 36 -5.72 5.45 6.36
C LEU A 36 -4.70 4.38 6.74
N ALA A 37 -4.54 4.09 8.04
CA ALA A 37 -3.64 3.04 8.50
C ALA A 37 -4.06 1.65 7.99
N SER A 38 -5.36 1.35 7.98
CA SER A 38 -5.88 0.11 7.39
C SER A 38 -5.63 0.03 5.89
N ALA A 39 -5.86 1.11 5.15
CA ALA A 39 -5.57 1.18 3.72
C ALA A 39 -4.07 1.00 3.42
N TRP A 40 -3.19 1.59 4.23
CA TRP A 40 -1.74 1.41 4.07
C TRP A 40 -1.30 -0.02 4.39
N SER A 41 -1.87 -0.64 5.42
CA SER A 41 -1.61 -2.06 5.74
C SER A 41 -1.98 -2.98 4.58
N GLN A 42 -3.07 -2.69 3.86
CA GLN A 42 -3.46 -3.42 2.65
C GLN A 42 -2.40 -3.30 1.54
N GLU A 43 -1.91 -2.10 1.26
CA GLU A 43 -0.84 -1.91 0.26
C GLU A 43 0.45 -2.62 0.68
N ALA A 44 0.82 -2.55 1.97
CA ALA A 44 1.99 -3.23 2.48
C ALA A 44 1.91 -4.76 2.30
N ALA A 45 0.73 -5.35 2.45
CA ALA A 45 0.51 -6.77 2.17
C ALA A 45 0.70 -7.10 0.68
N VAL A 46 0.21 -6.24 -0.23
CA VAL A 46 0.40 -6.39 -1.68
C VAL A 46 1.89 -6.33 -2.05
N ILE A 47 2.64 -5.39 -1.49
CA ILE A 47 4.10 -5.29 -1.67
C ILE A 47 4.79 -6.56 -1.17
N ALA A 48 4.43 -7.04 0.03
CA ALA A 48 5.01 -8.25 0.60
C ALA A 48 4.75 -9.48 -0.28
N ASP A 49 3.56 -9.60 -0.86
CA ASP A 49 3.23 -10.70 -1.76
C ASP A 49 3.97 -10.61 -3.10
N GLU A 50 4.28 -9.42 -3.62
CA GLU A 50 5.17 -9.29 -4.77
C GLU A 50 6.58 -9.76 -4.43
N ILE A 51 7.12 -9.36 -3.27
CA ILE A 51 8.45 -9.77 -2.82
C ILE A 51 8.54 -11.29 -2.69
N LYS A 52 7.53 -11.95 -2.11
CA LYS A 52 7.49 -13.42 -1.97
C LYS A 52 7.47 -14.16 -3.31
N ARG A 53 7.02 -13.52 -4.39
CA ARG A 53 6.98 -14.10 -5.75
C ARG A 53 8.32 -13.99 -6.48
N LEU A 54 9.28 -13.23 -5.96
CA LEU A 54 10.59 -13.10 -6.59
C LEU A 54 11.41 -14.39 -6.43
N PRO A 55 12.11 -14.83 -7.49
CA PRO A 55 12.97 -16.00 -7.46
C PRO A 55 14.26 -15.77 -6.66
#